data_AF-A0A9D1WBG6-F1
#
_entry.id   AF-A0A9D1WBG6-F1
#
_cell.length_a   1.000
_cell.length_b   1.000
_cell.length_c   1.000
_cell.angle_alpha   90.00
_cell.angle_beta   90.00
_cell.angle_gamma   90.00
#
_symmetry.space_group_name_H-M   'P 1'
#
loop_
_entity.id
_entity.type
_entity.pdbx_description
1 polymer ?
#
loop_
_entity_poly.entity_id
_entity_poly.type
_entity_poly.pdbx_seq_one_letter_code
_entity_poly.pdbx_strand_id
1 'polypeptide(L)'
;RMARVLSFLDPWQDPFGEGYQLTQSLMAFGRGGLWGEGIGNSIQKLGYLPEAHTDFVMAIVGEECGFIGLCVVILLEFILVFKALFLSFKILRQRSQFQGYVAFGLGMFFCLQTFINIGAATGGLPPKGLTLPLISYGGSSLVMCSWAIGILLRIDFEWRHRKLGDLRYD
;
A
#
# COMPACT_ATOMS: atom_id res chain seq x y z
N ARG A 1 18.20 -20.32 4.10
CA ARG A 1 18.31 -19.03 3.36
C ARG A 1 18.08 -19.21 1.86
N MET A 2 18.76 -20.16 1.19
CA MET A 2 18.48 -20.49 -0.23
C MET A 2 17.09 -21.12 -0.44
N ALA A 3 16.65 -21.98 0.49
CA ALA A 3 15.31 -22.60 0.47
C ALA A 3 14.17 -21.58 0.39
N ARG A 4 14.32 -20.45 1.10
CA ARG A 4 13.36 -19.34 1.09
C ARG A 4 13.27 -18.68 -0.29
N VAL A 5 14.37 -18.57 -1.03
CA VAL A 5 14.39 -18.00 -2.39
C VAL A 5 13.80 -18.98 -3.42
N LEU A 6 14.03 -20.29 -3.23
CA LEU A 6 13.48 -21.34 -4.08
C LEU A 6 11.96 -21.53 -3.86
N SER A 7 11.48 -21.38 -2.62
CA SER A 7 10.03 -21.40 -2.32
C SER A 7 9.28 -20.17 -2.82
N PHE A 8 9.95 -19.04 -3.06
CA PHE A 8 9.35 -17.90 -3.81
C PHE A 8 9.21 -18.16 -5.30
N LEU A 9 10.19 -18.86 -5.89
CA LEU A 9 10.22 -19.12 -7.33
C LEU A 9 9.23 -20.21 -7.74
N ASP A 10 8.96 -21.16 -6.86
CA ASP A 10 7.97 -22.22 -7.09
C ASP A 10 7.18 -22.55 -5.79
N PRO A 11 6.22 -21.70 -5.40
CA PRO A 11 5.45 -21.87 -4.17
C PRO A 11 4.56 -23.12 -4.16
N TRP A 12 4.38 -23.76 -5.32
CA TRP A 12 3.63 -25.00 -5.48
C TRP A 12 4.42 -26.26 -5.10
N GLN A 13 5.75 -26.17 -4.95
CA GLN A 13 6.56 -27.31 -4.49
C GLN A 13 6.43 -27.59 -3.00
N ASP A 14 6.12 -26.56 -2.21
CA ASP A 14 5.84 -26.71 -0.78
C ASP A 14 4.62 -25.87 -0.39
N PRO A 15 3.41 -26.31 -0.78
CA PRO A 15 2.17 -25.59 -0.53
C PRO A 15 1.81 -25.49 0.95
N PHE A 16 2.43 -26.31 1.82
CA PHE A 16 2.10 -26.44 3.24
C PHE A 16 3.21 -25.95 4.19
N GLY A 17 4.40 -25.63 3.68
CA GLY A 17 5.53 -25.09 4.43
C GLY A 17 5.79 -23.61 4.14
N GLU A 18 6.99 -23.26 3.66
CA GLU A 18 7.39 -21.84 3.50
C GLU A 18 6.59 -21.11 2.39
N GLY A 19 5.96 -21.82 1.45
CA GLY A 19 5.14 -21.26 0.36
C GLY A 19 3.66 -21.06 0.70
N TYR A 20 3.19 -21.56 1.85
CA TYR A 20 1.75 -21.64 2.18
C TYR A 20 1.04 -20.28 2.09
N GLN A 21 1.63 -19.23 2.65
CA GLN A 21 1.03 -17.89 2.62
C GLN A 21 0.88 -17.34 1.20
N LEU A 22 1.90 -17.53 0.35
CA LEU A 22 1.87 -17.06 -1.02
C LEU A 22 0.87 -17.88 -1.85
N THR A 23 0.85 -19.20 -1.68
CA THR A 23 -0.10 -20.09 -2.38
C THR A 23 -1.55 -19.74 -2.04
N GLN A 24 -1.88 -19.51 -0.76
CA GLN A 24 -3.22 -19.09 -0.35
C GLN A 24 -3.57 -17.68 -0.86
N SER A 25 -2.61 -16.75 -0.89
CA SER A 25 -2.78 -15.43 -1.51
C SER A 25 -3.15 -15.54 -3.01
N LEU A 26 -2.42 -16.37 -3.75
CA LEU A 26 -2.68 -16.62 -5.17
C LEU A 26 -4.03 -17.33 -5.41
N MET A 27 -4.42 -18.26 -4.54
CA MET A 27 -5.75 -18.89 -4.57
C MET A 27 -6.87 -17.87 -4.32
N ALA A 28 -6.67 -16.90 -3.41
CA ALA A 28 -7.62 -15.82 -3.15
C ALA A 28 -7.87 -14.98 -4.42
N PHE A 29 -6.79 -14.59 -5.10
CA PHE A 29 -6.87 -13.87 -6.37
C PHE A 29 -7.56 -14.70 -7.47
N GLY A 30 -7.28 -16.00 -7.53
CA GLY A 30 -7.92 -16.92 -8.47
C GLY A 30 -9.43 -17.04 -8.25
N ARG A 31 -9.88 -17.04 -6.98
CA ARG A 31 -11.31 -17.11 -6.62
C ARG A 31 -12.07 -15.82 -6.94
N GLY A 32 -11.49 -14.66 -6.66
CA GLY A 32 -12.20 -13.38 -6.80
C GLY A 32 -12.62 -13.01 -8.22
N GLY A 33 -12.02 -13.58 -9.26
CA GLY A 33 -12.38 -13.30 -10.65
C GLY A 33 -12.38 -11.79 -10.95
N LEU A 34 -13.32 -11.32 -11.79
CA LEU A 34 -13.42 -9.90 -12.14
C LEU A 34 -14.17 -9.07 -11.09
N TRP A 35 -15.22 -9.64 -10.48
CA TRP A 35 -16.21 -8.92 -9.66
C TRP A 35 -16.15 -9.20 -8.17
N GLY A 36 -15.40 -10.23 -7.75
CA GLY A 36 -15.30 -10.66 -6.38
C GLY A 36 -16.45 -11.58 -5.96
N GLU A 37 -16.25 -12.21 -4.80
CA GLU A 37 -17.23 -13.08 -4.13
C GLU A 37 -18.17 -12.30 -3.19
N GLY A 38 -17.95 -10.98 -3.05
CA GLY A 38 -18.70 -10.09 -2.18
C GLY A 38 -17.98 -9.78 -0.87
N ILE A 39 -18.20 -8.57 -0.35
CA ILE A 39 -17.57 -8.08 0.89
C ILE A 39 -17.93 -8.98 2.06
N GLY A 40 -16.92 -9.40 2.81
CA GLY A 40 -17.07 -10.29 3.97
C GLY A 40 -17.24 -11.78 3.64
N ASN A 41 -17.31 -12.15 2.36
CA ASN A 41 -17.39 -13.55 1.92
C ASN A 41 -16.02 -14.19 1.64
N SER A 42 -14.91 -13.53 1.97
CA SER A 42 -13.58 -14.14 1.81
C SER A 42 -13.44 -15.39 2.68
N ILE A 43 -13.12 -16.51 2.02
CA ILE A 43 -12.84 -17.77 2.72
C ILE A 43 -11.44 -17.70 3.33
N GLN A 44 -10.49 -17.04 2.67
CA GLN A 44 -9.10 -16.92 3.13
C GLN A 44 -8.98 -16.16 4.46
N LYS A 45 -9.94 -15.28 4.73
CA LYS A 45 -10.11 -14.55 5.99
C LYS A 45 -10.47 -15.43 7.19
N LEU A 46 -11.02 -16.64 7.00
CA LEU A 46 -11.47 -17.54 8.07
C LEU A 46 -10.34 -18.36 8.74
N GLY A 47 -9.09 -17.92 8.59
CA GLY A 47 -7.92 -18.57 9.20
C GLY A 47 -7.11 -19.45 8.25
N TYR A 48 -7.48 -19.51 6.95
CA TYR A 48 -6.70 -20.22 5.94
C TYR A 48 -5.47 -19.45 5.50
N LEU A 49 -5.47 -18.11 5.60
CA LEU A 49 -4.30 -17.27 5.32
C LEU A 49 -3.79 -16.61 6.62
N PRO A 50 -2.72 -17.11 7.26
CA PRO A 50 -2.12 -16.46 8.41
C PRO A 50 -1.58 -15.09 8.01
N GLU A 51 -1.85 -14.06 8.82
CA GLU A 51 -1.51 -12.65 8.52
C GLU A 51 -2.21 -12.06 7.28
N ALA A 52 -3.37 -12.61 6.88
CA ALA A 52 -4.20 -12.08 5.80
C ALA A 52 -4.59 -10.60 5.98
N HIS A 53 -4.66 -10.15 7.23
CA HIS A 53 -5.12 -8.82 7.59
C HIS A 53 -4.05 -7.73 7.52
N THR A 54 -2.76 -8.11 7.58
CA THR A 54 -1.63 -7.19 7.58
C THR A 54 -0.92 -7.22 6.24
N ASP A 55 -0.25 -8.33 5.94
CA ASP A 55 0.68 -8.45 4.81
C ASP A 55 -0.01 -8.88 3.52
N PHE A 56 -1.12 -9.61 3.63
CA PHE A 56 -1.86 -10.13 2.48
C PHE A 56 -3.26 -9.54 2.34
N VAL A 57 -3.48 -8.31 2.84
CA VAL A 57 -4.79 -7.64 2.75
C VAL A 57 -5.25 -7.51 1.29
N MET A 58 -4.31 -7.34 0.35
CA MET A 58 -4.60 -7.31 -1.08
C MET A 58 -5.20 -8.63 -1.56
N ALA A 59 -4.82 -9.78 -1.01
CA ALA A 59 -5.41 -11.07 -1.36
C ALA A 59 -6.89 -11.15 -0.95
N ILE A 60 -7.23 -10.65 0.25
CA ILE A 60 -8.62 -10.55 0.72
C ILE A 60 -9.42 -9.60 -0.19
N VAL A 61 -8.88 -8.41 -0.46
CA VAL A 61 -9.53 -7.43 -1.35
C VAL A 61 -9.75 -8.01 -2.74
N GLY A 62 -8.79 -8.78 -3.24
CA GLY A 62 -8.89 -9.51 -4.50
C GLY A 62 -9.99 -10.56 -4.51
N GLU A 63 -10.13 -11.33 -3.43
CA GLU A 63 -11.20 -12.33 -3.30
C GLU A 63 -12.58 -11.67 -3.15
N GLU A 64 -12.71 -10.64 -2.31
CA GLU A 64 -14.01 -10.02 -1.99
C GLU A 64 -14.51 -9.06 -3.08
N CYS A 65 -13.62 -8.27 -3.67
CA CYS A 65 -13.95 -7.20 -4.63
C CYS A 65 -13.49 -7.48 -6.06
N GLY A 66 -12.79 -8.60 -6.28
CA GLY A 66 -12.30 -9.01 -7.60
C GLY A 66 -11.19 -8.12 -8.15
N PHE A 67 -10.85 -8.38 -9.41
CA PHE A 67 -9.85 -7.61 -10.15
C PHE A 67 -10.17 -6.11 -10.20
N ILE A 68 -11.44 -5.74 -10.38
CA ILE A 68 -11.85 -4.34 -10.43
C ILE A 68 -11.56 -3.64 -9.09
N GLY A 69 -11.90 -4.29 -7.97
CA GLY A 69 -11.59 -3.76 -6.64
C GLY A 69 -10.10 -3.53 -6.41
N LEU A 70 -9.27 -4.48 -6.84
CA LEU A 70 -7.81 -4.34 -6.78
C LEU A 70 -7.32 -3.15 -7.59
N CYS A 71 -7.79 -2.97 -8.82
CA CYS A 71 -7.42 -1.83 -9.64
C CYS A 71 -7.79 -0.50 -8.98
N VAL A 72 -8.97 -0.41 -8.37
CA VAL A 72 -9.42 0.80 -7.66
C VAL A 72 -8.49 1.09 -6.48
N VAL A 73 -8.17 0.10 -5.66
CA VAL A 73 -7.26 0.28 -4.51
C VAL A 73 -5.88 0.73 -4.96
N ILE A 74 -5.29 0.07 -5.96
CA ILE A 74 -3.97 0.44 -6.51
C ILE A 74 -4.01 1.86 -7.08
N LEU A 75 -5.08 2.24 -7.76
CA LEU A 75 -5.25 3.58 -8.32
C LEU A 75 -5.32 4.65 -7.22
N LEU A 76 -6.04 4.39 -6.13
CA LEU A 76 -6.14 5.32 -5.00
C LEU A 76 -4.79 5.53 -4.31
N GLU A 77 -4.06 4.45 -4.05
CA GLU A 77 -2.70 4.50 -3.51
C GLU A 77 -1.75 5.25 -4.45
N PHE A 78 -1.84 4.99 -5.75
CA PHE A 78 -1.05 5.70 -6.75
C PHE A 78 -1.34 7.20 -6.76
N ILE A 79 -2.62 7.60 -6.69
CA ILE A 79 -3.02 9.01 -6.61
C ILE A 79 -2.46 9.67 -5.35
N LEU A 80 -2.49 8.98 -4.20
CA LEU A 80 -1.94 9.48 -2.94
C LEU A 80 -0.44 9.76 -3.07
N VAL A 81 0.34 8.77 -3.52
CA VAL A 81 1.78 8.88 -3.72
C VAL A 81 2.11 9.98 -4.73
N PHE A 82 1.40 10.00 -5.87
CA PHE A 82 1.62 10.99 -6.91
C PHE A 82 1.38 12.41 -6.39
N LYS A 83 0.29 12.65 -5.64
CA LYS A 83 0.00 13.96 -5.05
C LYS A 83 1.07 14.38 -4.03
N ALA A 84 1.54 13.47 -3.18
CA ALA A 84 2.59 13.76 -2.21
C ALA A 84 3.92 14.15 -2.89
N LEU A 85 4.35 13.38 -3.89
CA LEU A 85 5.56 13.68 -4.65
C LEU A 85 5.42 14.97 -5.45
N PHE A 86 4.30 15.18 -6.14
CA PHE A 86 4.06 16.40 -6.90
C PHE A 86 4.04 17.67 -6.01
N LEU A 87 3.45 17.57 -4.81
CA LEU A 87 3.49 18.63 -3.80
C LEU A 87 4.94 18.93 -3.41
N SER A 88 5.74 17.90 -3.12
CA SER A 88 7.14 18.08 -2.74
C SER A 88 7.92 18.83 -3.84
N PHE A 89 7.80 18.42 -5.10
CA PHE A 89 8.48 19.08 -6.21
C PHE A 89 8.11 20.55 -6.35
N LYS A 90 6.85 20.92 -6.13
CA LYS A 90 6.41 22.32 -6.15
C LYS A 90 7.06 23.14 -5.02
N ILE A 91 7.11 22.58 -3.82
CA ILE A 91 7.66 23.26 -2.64
C ILE A 91 9.18 23.43 -2.76
N LEU A 92 9.89 22.42 -3.26
CA LEU A 92 11.34 22.50 -3.48
C LEU A 92 11.71 23.64 -4.44
N ARG A 93 10.89 23.89 -5.48
CA ARG A 93 11.11 25.00 -6.42
C ARG A 93 11.00 26.38 -5.77
N GLN A 94 10.24 26.51 -4.68
CA GLN A 94 10.04 27.76 -3.95
C GLN A 94 11.01 27.95 -2.77
N ARG A 95 12.13 27.21 -2.76
CA ARG A 95 13.20 27.28 -1.73
C ARG A 95 12.78 26.94 -0.30
N SER A 96 11.58 26.39 -0.07
CA SER A 96 11.21 25.81 1.23
C SER A 96 11.73 24.37 1.35
N GLN A 97 13.05 24.23 1.51
CA GLN A 97 13.74 22.94 1.42
C GLN A 97 13.23 21.91 2.44
N PHE A 98 13.06 22.31 3.71
CA PHE A 98 12.63 21.40 4.78
C PHE A 98 11.25 20.78 4.51
N GLN A 99 10.23 21.61 4.26
CA GLN A 99 8.86 21.14 3.99
C GLN A 99 8.81 20.27 2.74
N GLY A 100 9.60 20.64 1.72
CA GLY A 100 9.77 19.87 0.51
C GLY A 100 10.31 18.46 0.76
N TYR A 101 11.41 18.33 1.51
CA TYR A 101 12.01 17.03 1.80
C TYR A 101 11.14 16.16 2.72
N VAL A 102 10.42 16.75 3.68
CA VAL A 102 9.46 16.01 4.51
C VAL A 102 8.33 15.44 3.65
N ALA A 103 7.72 16.25 2.78
CA ALA A 103 6.67 15.78 1.87
C ALA A 103 7.18 14.68 0.92
N PHE A 104 8.41 14.82 0.42
CA PHE A 104 9.05 13.80 -0.42
C PHE A 104 9.27 12.48 0.34
N GLY A 105 9.82 12.56 1.56
CA GLY A 105 10.06 11.39 2.40
C GLY A 105 8.77 10.63 2.75
N LEU A 106 7.69 11.36 3.08
CA LEU A 106 6.38 10.75 3.32
C LEU A 106 5.79 10.13 2.06
N GLY A 107 5.91 10.79 0.90
CA GLY A 107 5.49 10.22 -0.38
C GLY A 107 6.24 8.93 -0.73
N MET A 108 7.56 8.91 -0.50
CA MET A 108 8.39 7.71 -0.69
C MET A 108 8.06 6.60 0.31
N PHE A 109 7.72 6.95 1.56
CA PHE A 109 7.29 5.99 2.58
C PHE A 109 6.04 5.23 2.13
N PHE A 110 5.00 5.94 1.69
CA PHE A 110 3.79 5.31 1.13
C PHE A 110 4.10 4.48 -0.12
N CYS A 111 4.92 5.00 -1.04
CA CYS A 111 5.31 4.29 -2.25
C CYS A 111 5.97 2.93 -1.97
N LEU A 112 6.97 2.92 -1.07
CA LEU A 112 7.70 1.69 -0.71
C LEU A 112 6.79 0.68 -0.01
N GLN A 113 5.93 1.15 0.89
CA GLN A 113 5.00 0.30 1.63
C GLN A 113 4.00 -0.39 0.68
N THR A 114 3.42 0.37 -0.25
CA THR A 114 2.51 -0.16 -1.27
C THR A 114 3.22 -1.09 -2.26
N PHE A 115 4.41 -0.74 -2.74
CA PHE A 115 5.20 -1.58 -3.64
C PHE A 115 5.56 -2.94 -3.01
N ILE A 116 6.01 -2.94 -1.76
CA ILE A 116 6.39 -4.18 -1.08
C ILE A 116 5.16 -5.04 -0.80
N ASN A 117 4.05 -4.45 -0.36
CA ASN A 117 2.82 -5.20 -0.06
C ASN A 117 2.25 -5.88 -1.33
N ILE A 118 2.17 -5.15 -2.46
CA ILE A 118 1.71 -5.72 -3.73
C ILE A 118 2.67 -6.81 -4.22
N GLY A 119 3.99 -6.57 -4.15
CA GLY A 119 4.98 -7.56 -4.53
C GLY A 119 4.93 -8.83 -3.68
N ALA A 120 4.68 -8.71 -2.38
CA ALA A 120 4.48 -9.84 -1.48
C ALA A 120 3.21 -10.64 -1.82
N ALA A 121 2.09 -9.95 -2.02
CA ALA A 121 0.81 -10.59 -2.34
C ALA A 121 0.85 -11.37 -3.66
N THR A 122 1.56 -10.83 -4.66
CA THR A 122 1.69 -11.43 -6.01
C THR A 122 2.84 -12.41 -6.16
N GLY A 123 3.69 -12.57 -5.13
CA GLY A 123 4.86 -13.46 -5.17
C GLY A 123 6.10 -12.90 -5.85
N GLY A 124 6.07 -11.63 -6.29
CA GLY A 124 7.24 -10.95 -6.85
C GLY A 124 8.29 -10.54 -5.80
N LEU A 125 7.93 -10.51 -4.52
CA LEU A 125 8.81 -10.20 -3.39
C LEU A 125 8.54 -11.14 -2.21
N PRO A 126 9.54 -11.40 -1.35
CA PRO A 126 9.31 -12.09 -0.09
C PRO A 126 8.35 -11.29 0.79
N PRO A 127 7.31 -11.92 1.40
CA PRO A 127 6.45 -11.25 2.35
C PRO A 127 7.30 -10.75 3.50
N LYS A 128 7.16 -9.46 3.75
CA LYS A 128 7.64 -8.78 4.93
C LYS A 128 6.40 -8.19 5.59
N GLY A 129 6.40 -8.19 6.92
CA GLY A 129 5.45 -7.61 7.89
C GLY A 129 4.99 -6.16 7.64
N LEU A 130 4.77 -5.76 6.40
CA LEU A 130 4.52 -4.41 5.95
C LEU A 130 3.07 -4.31 5.49
N THR A 131 2.29 -3.72 6.38
CA THR A 131 0.90 -3.32 6.14
C THR A 131 0.78 -2.46 4.88
N LEU A 132 -0.30 -2.59 4.12
CA LEU A 132 -0.69 -1.61 3.10
C LEU A 132 -1.15 -0.33 3.80
N PRO A 133 -0.76 0.87 3.32
CA PRO A 133 -1.24 2.11 3.90
C PRO A 133 -2.76 2.17 3.91
N LEU A 134 -3.36 2.64 5.01
CA LEU A 134 -4.80 2.90 5.19
C LEU A 134 -5.78 1.72 5.09
N ILE A 135 -5.38 0.57 4.55
CA ILE A 135 -6.28 -0.57 4.27
C ILE A 135 -5.99 -1.76 5.18
N SER A 136 -4.73 -2.01 5.55
CA SER A 136 -4.39 -3.14 6.41
C SER A 136 -4.90 -2.97 7.84
N TYR A 137 -5.27 -4.09 8.45
CA TYR A 137 -5.71 -4.22 9.83
C TYR A 137 -4.50 -4.14 10.77
N GLY A 138 -3.97 -2.94 10.97
CA GLY A 138 -2.94 -2.64 11.96
C GLY A 138 -3.26 -1.32 12.63
N GLY A 139 -3.83 -1.33 13.83
CA GLY A 139 -4.28 -0.11 14.52
C GLY A 139 -3.19 0.97 14.59
N SER A 140 -1.96 0.57 14.95
CA SER A 140 -0.81 1.48 14.97
C SER A 140 -0.42 1.99 13.58
N SER A 141 -0.48 1.13 12.55
CA SER A 141 -0.18 1.54 11.16
C SER A 141 -1.19 2.55 10.65
N LEU A 142 -2.48 2.34 10.94
CA LEU A 142 -3.56 3.25 10.53
C LEU A 142 -3.42 4.62 11.20
N VAL A 143 -3.06 4.66 12.49
CA VAL A 143 -2.77 5.90 13.22
C VAL A 143 -1.55 6.62 12.62
N MET A 144 -0.46 5.89 12.34
CA MET A 144 0.75 6.47 11.74
C MET A 144 0.51 6.99 10.32
N CYS A 145 -0.25 6.26 9.49
CA CYS A 145 -0.64 6.71 8.15
C CYS A 145 -1.52 7.96 8.23
N SER A 146 -2.49 8.00 9.15
CA SER A 146 -3.36 9.16 9.37
C SER A 146 -2.54 10.39 9.79
N TRP A 147 -1.56 10.19 10.67
CA TRP A 147 -0.65 11.26 11.11
C TRP A 147 0.23 11.77 9.96
N ALA A 148 0.81 10.87 9.16
CA ALA A 148 1.60 11.22 7.99
C ALA A 148 0.78 12.03 6.96
N ILE A 149 -0.47 11.64 6.71
CA ILE A 149 -1.39 12.39 5.85
C ILE A 149 -1.71 13.76 6.45
N GLY A 150 -1.93 13.84 7.77
CA GLY A 150 -2.13 15.09 8.48
C GLY A 150 -0.97 16.08 8.29
N ILE A 151 0.27 15.59 8.31
CA ILE A 151 1.46 16.40 8.02
C ILE A 151 1.48 16.86 6.56
N LEU A 152 1.21 15.98 5.60
CA LEU A 152 1.14 16.34 4.18
C LEU A 152 0.09 17.43 3.92
N LEU A 153 -1.09 17.29 4.52
CA LEU A 153 -2.16 18.29 4.44
C LEU A 153 -1.77 19.61 5.08
N ARG A 154 -1.08 19.58 6.23
CA ARG A 154 -0.58 20.79 6.90
C ARG A 154 0.45 21.53 6.04
N ILE A 155 1.38 20.79 5.44
CA ILE A 155 2.40 21.34 4.52
C ILE A 155 1.72 21.98 3.31
N ASP A 156 0.77 21.29 2.70
CA ASP A 156 0.04 21.79 1.54
C ASP A 156 -0.79 23.04 1.86
N PHE A 157 -1.44 23.07 3.03
CA PHE A 157 -2.17 24.24 3.51
C PHE A 157 -1.24 25.46 3.65
N GLU A 158 -0.08 25.29 4.28
CA GLU A 158 0.87 26.39 4.51
C GLU A 158 1.50 26.88 3.20
N TRP A 159 1.82 25.96 2.29
CA TRP A 159 2.30 26.28 0.95
C TRP A 159 1.29 27.13 0.17
N ARG A 160 0.01 26.75 0.19
CA ARG A 160 -1.06 27.50 -0.49
C ARG A 160 -1.25 28.91 0.11
N HIS A 161 -1.14 29.05 1.44
CA HIS A 161 -1.25 30.35 2.10
C HIS A 161 -0.09 31.29 1.76
N ARG A 162 1.15 30.80 1.75
CA ARG A 162 2.31 31.60 1.36
C ARG A 162 2.20 32.08 -0.08
N LYS A 163 1.82 31.18 -1.00
CA LYS A 163 1.62 31.51 -2.41
C LYS A 163 0.54 32.59 -2.64
N LEU A 164 -0.55 32.55 -1.86
CA LEU A 164 -1.60 33.58 -1.91
C LEU A 164 -1.13 34.92 -1.32
N GLY A 165 -0.25 34.88 -0.32
CA GLY A 165 0.42 36.05 0.23
C GLY A 165 1.26 36.75 -0.83
N ASP A 166 2.18 36.01 -1.48
CA ASP A 166 3.08 36.54 -2.50
C ASP A 166 2.31 37.24 -3.65
N LEU A 167 1.23 36.61 -4.14
CA LEU A 167 0.37 37.17 -5.20
C LEU A 167 -0.38 38.47 -4.82
N ARG A 168 -0.42 38.81 -3.52
CA ARG A 168 -1.13 40.00 -3.02
C ARG A 168 -0.20 41.20 -2.87
N TYR A 169 1.12 41.00 -2.97
CA TYR A 169 2.15 42.02 -2.90
C TYR A 169 2.87 42.28 -4.24
N ASP A 170 2.55 41.50 -5.27
CA ASP A 170 2.91 41.74 -6.69
C ASP A 170 1.79 42.49 -7.43
#